data_AF-W1DP38-F1
#
_entry.id   AF-W1DP38-F1
#
_cell.length_a   1.000
_cell.length_b   1.000
_cell.length_c   1.000
_cell.angle_alpha   90.00
_cell.angle_beta   90.00
_cell.angle_gamma   90.00
#
_symmetry.space_group_name_H-M   'P 1'
#
loop_
_entity.id
_entity.type
_entity.pdbx_description
1 polymer ?
#
loop_
_entity_poly.entity_id
_entity_poly.type
_entity_poly.pdbx_seq_one_letter_code
_entity_poly.pdbx_strand_id
1 'polypeptide(L)' 'MQAARYWAASRGLSTLRVATQMGNTAALKRYILSGANVESTAYWLYR' A
#
# COMPACT_ATOMS: atom_id res chain seq x y z
N MET A 1 0.03 -0.31 10.13
CA MET A 1 -0.80 -1.08 9.17
C MET A 1 -1.87 -1.96 9.82
N GLN A 2 -1.83 -2.21 11.13
CA GLN A 2 -2.76 -3.11 11.82
C GLN A 2 -4.24 -2.71 11.69
N ALA A 3 -4.59 -1.43 11.90
CA ALA A 3 -5.97 -0.96 11.81
C ALA A 3 -6.60 -1.20 10.41
N ALA A 4 -5.88 -0.87 9.34
CA ALA A 4 -6.35 -1.10 7.97
C ALA A 4 -6.49 -2.59 7.65
N ARG A 5 -5.57 -3.43 8.13
CA ARG A 5 -5.66 -4.90 8.00
C ARG A 5 -6.86 -5.47 8.75
N TYR A 6 -7.10 -5.00 9.98
CA TYR A 6 -8.26 -5.40 10.77
C TYR A 6 -9.56 -5.00 10.09
N TRP A 7 -9.64 -3.77 9.58
CA TRP A 7 -10.79 -3.30 8.82
C TRP A 7 -11.08 -4.19 7.60
N ALA A 8 -10.04 -4.54 6.82
CA ALA A 8 -10.18 -5.43 5.66
C ALA A 8 -10.67 -6.82 6.08
N ALA A 9 -10.06 -7.40 7.13
CA ALA A 9 -10.43 -8.71 7.66
C ALA A 9 -11.88 -8.75 8.19
N SER A 10 -12.31 -7.70 8.90
CA SER A 10 -13.69 -7.58 9.42
C SER A 10 -14.76 -7.59 8.32
N ARG A 11 -14.35 -7.31 7.07
CA ARG A 11 -15.20 -7.31 5.88
C ARG A 11 -14.97 -8.52 4.97
N GLY A 12 -14.18 -9.50 5.40
CA GLY A 12 -13.86 -10.69 4.62
C GLY A 12 -12.97 -10.42 3.39
N LEU A 13 -12.28 -9.28 3.35
CA LEU A 13 -11.38 -8.94 2.24
C LEU A 13 -10.04 -9.66 2.41
N SER A 14 -9.64 -10.43 1.40
CA SER A 14 -8.39 -11.20 1.41
C SER A 14 -7.16 -10.38 1.03
N THR A 15 -7.34 -9.18 0.46
CA THR A 15 -6.24 -8.34 -0.04
C THR A 15 -6.50 -6.87 0.27
N LEU A 16 -5.50 -6.20 0.84
CA LEU A 16 -5.48 -4.75 1.07
C LEU A 16 -4.50 -4.10 0.11
N ARG A 17 -4.97 -3.17 -0.73
CA ARG A 17 -4.13 -2.39 -1.66
C ARG A 17 -3.87 -0.99 -1.10
N VAL A 18 -2.67 -0.46 -1.35
CA VAL A 18 -2.28 0.92 -1.02
C VAL A 18 -1.32 1.44 -2.09
N ALA A 19 -1.54 2.69 -2.54
CA ALA A 19 -0.65 3.39 -3.44
C ALA A 19 0.10 4.50 -2.68
N THR A 20 1.31 4.83 -3.12
CA THR A 20 2.10 5.94 -2.57
C THR A 20 2.98 6.53 -3.66
N GLN A 21 3.41 7.79 -3.49
CA GLN A 21 4.40 8.40 -4.37
C GLN A 21 5.72 7.62 -4.31
N MET A 22 6.41 7.51 -5.45
CA MET A 22 7.71 6.82 -5.53
C MET A 22 8.77 7.41 -4.60
N GLY A 23 8.73 8.74 -4.36
CA GLY A 23 9.64 9.42 -3.45
C GLY A 23 9.35 9.22 -1.95
N ASN A 24 8.19 8.67 -1.58
CA ASN A 24 7.83 8.46 -0.17
C ASN A 24 8.43 7.14 0.36
N THR A 25 9.75 7.14 0.52
CA THR A 25 10.51 5.96 0.96
C THR A 25 10.14 5.50 2.37
N ALA A 26 9.73 6.41 3.25
CA ALA A 26 9.26 6.06 4.60
C ALA A 26 7.96 5.23 4.55
N ALA A 27 7.00 5.61 3.71
CA ALA A 27 5.77 4.84 3.52
C ALA A 27 6.06 3.49 2.85
N LEU A 28 6.88 3.47 1.79
CA LEU A 28 7.27 2.23 1.10
C LEU A 28 7.89 1.21 2.07
N LYS A 29 8.88 1.64 2.88
CA LYS A 29 9.50 0.79 3.90
C LYS A 29 8.48 0.26 4.90
N ARG A 30 7.58 1.12 5.40
CA ARG A 30 6.52 0.73 6.34
C ARG A 30 5.57 -0.32 5.74
N TYR A 31 5.20 -0.19 4.46
CA TYR A 31 4.31 -1.14 3.80
C TYR A 31 4.99 -2.49 3.58
N ILE A 32 6.24 -2.49 3.10
CA ILE A 32 7.05 -3.71 2.92
C ILE A 32 7.25 -4.43 4.25
N LEU A 33 7.63 -3.72 5.32
CA LEU A 33 7.75 -4.29 6.68
C LEU A 33 6.43 -4.83 7.23
N SER A 34 5.29 -4.41 6.69
CA SER A 34 3.97 -4.91 7.04
C SER A 34 3.49 -6.07 6.14
N GLY A 35 4.36 -6.57 5.25
CA GLY A 35 4.10 -7.69 4.34
C GLY A 35 3.55 -7.32 2.97
N ALA A 36 3.61 -6.05 2.55
CA ALA A 36 3.20 -5.65 1.20
C ALA A 36 4.29 -5.97 0.16
N ASN A 37 3.86 -6.21 -1.08
CA ASN A 37 4.73 -6.33 -2.25
C ASN A 37 4.24 -5.39 -3.37
N VAL A 38 5.11 -5.03 -4.30
CA VAL A 38 4.79 -4.14 -5.43
C VAL A 38 3.89 -4.87 -6.43
N GLU A 39 2.74 -4.29 -6.76
CA GLU A 39 1.86 -4.77 -7.83
C GLU A 39 2.12 -4.02 -9.15
N SER A 40 2.23 -2.69 -9.09
CA SER A 40 2.41 -1.82 -10.25
C SER A 40 3.10 -0.50 -9.88
N THR A 41 3.66 0.20 -10.88
CA THR A 41 4.23 1.56 -10.75
C THR A 41 3.73 2.43 -11.91
N ALA A 42 3.64 3.75 -11.69
CA ALA A 42 3.10 4.68 -12.68
C ALA A 42 3.73 6.07 -12.57
N TYR A 43 3.69 6.82 -13.67
CA TYR A 43 4.07 8.23 -13.75
C TYR A 43 2.84 9.10 -14.01
N TRP A 44 2.77 10.25 -13.32
CA TRP A 44 1.80 11.31 -13.63
C TRP A 44 2.51 12.37 -14.47
N LEU A 45 1.98 12.65 -15.66
CA LEU A 45 2.54 13.62 -16.61
C LEU A 45 1.50 14.72 -16.86
N TYR A 46 1.89 15.98 -16.68
CA TYR A 46 1.07 17.15 -17.02
C TYR A 46 1.58 17.77 -18.33
N ARG A 47 0.68 18.42 -19.06
CA ARG A 47 1.01 19.14 -20.29
C ARG A 47 1.37 20.59 -19.97
#